data_AF-A0A8T2B570-F1
#
_entry.id   AF-A0A8T2B570-F1
#
_cell.length_a   1.000
_cell.length_b   1.000
_cell.length_c   1.000
_cell.angle_alpha   90.00
_cell.angle_beta   90.00
_cell.angle_gamma   90.00
#
_symmetry.space_group_name_H-M   'P 1'
#
loop_
_entity.id
_entity.type
_entity.pdbx_description
1 polymer ?
#
loop_
_entity_poly.entity_id
_entity_poly.type
_entity_poly.pdbx_seq_one_letter_code
_entity_poly.pdbx_strand_id
1 'polypeptide(L)'
;MDKAKILELQKRFKQISVVPNEKDFADSMASLIQNQIVTVIPKNHPTYPLLHFYTQELWSAEMMFNDKLSTVFKEFPAFNQILPSFSYLLCGRYDGYHYFLAQGQVYHARELIRTIAYGFEQLLDNGDCDSLEKFKRLEVNALGCMYTVAMRCMPSLAYLEKVRQYIASLPDSCLEFENNAAASTLRKTKCDAILADEDCTFPLAVDVDVHNVADFVHPDVFSWLDELVRENGPRIRDDQLDFAKQSRNPKEHLATVSSMKSLVI
;
A
#
# COMPACT_ATOMS: atom_id res chain seq x y z
N MET A 1 8.69 25.16 -32.59
CA MET A 1 9.09 24.30 -31.45
C MET A 1 8.88 22.84 -31.87
N ASP A 2 9.65 21.87 -31.38
CA ASP A 2 9.76 20.55 -32.05
C ASP A 2 8.51 19.66 -31.85
N LYS A 3 7.57 19.73 -32.81
CA LYS A 3 6.28 19.00 -32.85
C LYS A 3 6.44 17.51 -32.51
N ALA A 4 7.58 16.92 -32.89
CA ALA A 4 7.92 15.53 -32.58
C ALA A 4 7.97 15.23 -31.07
N LYS A 5 8.55 16.13 -30.27
CA LYS A 5 8.68 15.95 -28.80
C LYS A 5 7.33 16.02 -28.09
N ILE A 6 6.41 16.84 -28.60
CA ILE A 6 5.05 16.95 -28.03
C ILE A 6 4.25 15.68 -28.30
N LEU A 7 4.35 15.15 -29.53
CA LEU A 7 3.72 13.89 -29.91
C LEU A 7 4.29 12.70 -29.13
N GLU A 8 5.60 12.68 -28.88
CA GLU A 8 6.25 11.68 -28.03
C GLU A 8 5.72 11.73 -26.59
N LEU A 9 5.63 12.92 -25.99
CA LEU A 9 5.06 13.09 -24.65
C LEU A 9 3.60 12.61 -24.59
N GLN A 10 2.76 12.98 -25.56
CA GLN A 10 1.37 12.51 -25.62
C GLN A 10 1.29 10.98 -25.68
N LYS A 11 2.14 10.34 -26.49
CA LYS A 11 2.22 8.86 -26.54
C LYS A 11 2.60 8.27 -25.19
N ARG A 12 3.56 8.87 -24.47
CA ARG A 12 3.93 8.44 -23.12
C ARG A 12 2.76 8.55 -22.15
N PHE A 13 2.00 9.65 -22.17
CA PHE A 13 0.82 9.81 -21.30
C PHE A 13 -0.29 8.79 -21.57
N LYS A 14 -0.50 8.42 -22.83
CA LYS A 14 -1.45 7.35 -23.20
C LYS A 14 -1.00 5.95 -22.71
N GLN A 15 0.28 5.77 -22.38
CA GLN A 15 0.85 4.53 -21.85
C GLN A 15 0.92 4.49 -20.32
N ILE A 16 0.65 5.60 -19.63
CA ILE A 16 0.64 5.65 -18.16
C ILE A 16 -0.50 4.77 -17.65
N SER A 17 -0.18 3.91 -16.68
CA SER A 17 -1.13 3.05 -16.00
C SER A 17 -2.17 3.87 -15.23
N VAL A 18 -3.31 3.24 -14.89
CA VAL A 18 -4.31 3.91 -14.06
C VAL A 18 -3.70 4.16 -12.67
N VAL A 19 -3.78 5.39 -12.18
CA VAL A 19 -3.23 5.73 -10.87
C VAL A 19 -4.03 5.00 -9.77
N PRO A 20 -3.38 4.36 -8.78
CA PRO A 20 -4.06 3.64 -7.72
C PRO A 20 -5.02 4.53 -6.93
N ASN A 21 -6.22 4.01 -6.66
CA ASN A 21 -7.22 4.62 -5.78
C ASN A 21 -7.17 4.02 -4.36
N GLU A 22 -7.97 4.55 -3.44
CA GLU A 22 -8.06 4.08 -2.04
C GLU A 22 -8.40 2.58 -1.95
N LYS A 23 -9.35 2.12 -2.76
CA LYS A 23 -9.74 0.72 -2.81
C LYS A 23 -8.60 -0.16 -3.31
N ASP A 24 -7.81 0.29 -4.29
CA ASP A 24 -6.67 -0.49 -4.78
C ASP A 24 -5.61 -0.70 -3.70
N PHE A 25 -5.44 0.25 -2.77
CA PHE A 25 -4.57 0.08 -1.60
C PHE A 25 -5.21 -0.84 -0.56
N ALA A 26 -6.51 -0.67 -0.26
CA ALA A 26 -7.23 -1.52 0.70
C ALA A 26 -7.24 -2.98 0.25
N ASP A 27 -7.55 -3.25 -1.01
CA ASP A 27 -7.61 -4.60 -1.59
C ASP A 27 -6.21 -5.24 -1.62
N SER A 28 -5.15 -4.45 -1.88
CA SER A 28 -3.78 -4.97 -1.87
C SER A 28 -3.30 -5.30 -0.45
N MET A 29 -3.65 -4.46 0.54
CA MET A 29 -3.38 -4.73 1.95
C MET A 29 -4.14 -5.98 2.42
N ALA A 30 -5.42 -6.09 2.07
CA ALA A 30 -6.23 -7.26 2.39
C ALA A 30 -5.63 -8.54 1.80
N SER A 31 -5.27 -8.49 0.52
CA SER A 31 -4.62 -9.60 -0.20
C SER A 31 -3.26 -9.95 0.40
N LEU A 32 -2.45 -8.97 0.81
CA LEU A 32 -1.17 -9.20 1.46
C LEU A 32 -1.35 -10.04 2.72
N ILE A 33 -2.25 -9.61 3.61
CA ILE A 33 -2.47 -10.27 4.90
C ILE A 33 -3.17 -11.63 4.73
N GLN A 34 -4.13 -11.75 3.80
CA GLN A 34 -4.86 -13.00 3.57
C GLN A 34 -4.01 -14.10 2.92
N ASN A 35 -3.02 -13.73 2.11
CA ASN A 35 -2.12 -14.68 1.46
C ASN A 35 -0.93 -15.07 2.35
N GLN A 36 -0.84 -14.54 3.58
CA GLN A 36 0.13 -14.99 4.56
C GLN A 36 -0.08 -16.47 4.88
N ILE A 37 1.01 -17.23 4.92
CA ILE A 37 0.95 -18.63 5.35
C ILE A 37 0.77 -18.66 6.87
N VAL A 38 -0.43 -19.05 7.32
CA VAL A 38 -0.73 -19.23 8.74
C VAL A 38 0.24 -20.23 9.36
N THR A 39 1.21 -19.72 10.12
CA THR A 39 2.23 -20.54 10.77
C THR A 39 1.78 -20.92 12.18
N VAL A 40 1.69 -22.22 12.47
CA VAL A 40 1.37 -22.73 13.82
C VAL A 40 2.66 -22.91 14.61
N ILE A 41 2.81 -22.11 15.67
CA ILE A 41 4.05 -22.02 16.46
C ILE A 41 3.91 -22.84 17.74
N PRO A 42 4.88 -23.72 18.08
CA PRO A 42 4.89 -24.44 19.35
C PRO A 42 4.93 -23.50 20.57
N LYS A 43 4.34 -23.90 21.71
CA LYS A 43 4.21 -23.06 22.90
C LYS A 43 5.54 -22.65 23.56
N ASN A 44 6.57 -23.50 23.46
CA ASN A 44 7.91 -23.26 24.03
C ASN A 44 8.93 -22.79 22.97
N HIS A 45 8.45 -22.18 21.88
CA HIS A 45 9.32 -21.81 20.77
C HIS A 45 10.16 -20.57 21.12
N PRO A 46 11.44 -20.52 20.72
CA PRO A 46 12.24 -19.31 20.86
C PRO A 46 11.60 -18.14 20.10
N THR A 47 11.85 -16.91 20.55
CA THR A 47 11.32 -15.67 19.97
C THR A 47 11.90 -15.34 18.59
N TYR A 48 13.07 -15.88 18.26
CA TYR A 48 13.79 -15.55 17.02
C TYR A 48 13.01 -15.84 15.71
N PRO A 49 12.27 -16.95 15.56
CA PRO A 49 11.50 -17.20 14.35
C PRO A 49 10.23 -16.34 14.24
N LEU A 50 9.69 -15.86 15.36
CA LEU A 50 8.62 -14.86 15.35
C LEU A 50 9.15 -13.53 14.82
N LEU A 51 10.28 -13.08 15.34
CA LEU A 51 10.95 -11.87 14.88
C LEU A 51 11.16 -11.90 13.36
N HIS A 52 11.79 -12.97 12.84
CA HIS A 52 12.00 -13.11 11.40
C HIS A 52 10.71 -13.06 10.59
N PHE A 53 9.65 -13.74 11.05
CA PHE A 53 8.34 -13.71 10.39
C PHE A 53 7.79 -12.27 10.31
N TYR A 54 7.71 -11.56 11.44
CA TYR A 54 7.14 -10.21 11.47
C TYR A 54 8.01 -9.19 10.70
N THR A 55 9.33 -9.34 10.69
CA THR A 55 10.21 -8.53 9.83
C THR A 55 9.92 -8.76 8.34
N GLN A 56 9.70 -10.01 7.91
CA GLN A 56 9.35 -10.31 6.52
C GLN A 56 7.99 -9.75 6.13
N GLU A 57 7.02 -9.76 7.04
CA GLU A 57 5.70 -9.19 6.78
C GLU A 57 5.75 -7.66 6.66
N LEU A 58 6.48 -6.98 7.55
CA LEU A 58 6.71 -5.53 7.44
C LEU A 58 7.40 -5.15 6.14
N TRP A 59 8.44 -5.89 5.75
CA TRP A 59 9.12 -5.67 4.48
C TRP A 59 8.19 -5.88 3.28
N SER A 60 7.36 -6.92 3.31
CA SER A 60 6.41 -7.21 2.23
C SER A 60 5.37 -6.09 2.10
N ALA A 61 4.90 -5.55 3.24
CA ALA A 61 4.00 -4.40 3.27
C ALA A 61 4.66 -3.11 2.74
N GLU A 62 5.89 -2.83 3.16
CA GLU A 62 6.68 -1.69 2.66
C GLU A 62 6.82 -1.77 1.13
N MET A 63 7.23 -2.93 0.61
CA MET A 63 7.41 -3.14 -0.83
C MET A 63 6.11 -2.93 -1.60
N MET A 64 4.98 -3.45 -1.12
CA MET A 64 3.68 -3.26 -1.75
C MET A 64 3.33 -1.77 -1.93
N PHE A 65 3.47 -0.95 -0.88
CA PHE A 65 3.22 0.48 -0.98
C PHE A 65 4.24 1.18 -1.88
N ASN A 66 5.52 0.85 -1.69
CA ASN A 66 6.61 1.46 -2.43
C ASN A 66 6.48 1.19 -3.94
N ASP A 67 6.08 -0.01 -4.34
CA ASP A 67 5.95 -0.37 -5.76
C ASP A 67 4.80 0.39 -6.42
N LYS A 68 3.64 0.50 -5.75
CA LYS A 68 2.51 1.30 -6.23
C LYS A 68 2.88 2.78 -6.41
N LEU A 69 3.45 3.40 -5.38
CA LEU A 69 3.83 4.82 -5.43
C LEU A 69 5.00 5.07 -6.41
N SER A 70 5.96 4.15 -6.48
CA SER A 70 7.08 4.24 -7.43
C SER A 70 6.63 4.12 -8.87
N THR A 71 5.61 3.31 -9.15
CA THR A 71 5.04 3.16 -10.50
C THR A 71 4.48 4.49 -10.97
N VAL A 72 3.65 5.13 -10.14
CA VAL A 72 3.11 6.48 -10.41
C VAL A 72 4.25 7.49 -10.59
N PHE A 73 5.22 7.53 -9.68
CA PHE A 73 6.32 8.49 -9.77
C PHE A 73 7.18 8.33 -11.04
N LYS A 74 7.41 7.10 -11.51
CA LYS A 74 8.23 6.80 -12.70
C LYS A 74 7.51 7.08 -14.02
N GLU A 75 6.21 6.80 -14.08
CA GLU A 75 5.43 6.92 -15.32
C GLU A 75 5.11 8.38 -15.67
N PHE A 76 4.94 9.24 -14.67
CA PHE A 76 4.70 10.66 -14.88
C PHE A 76 6.01 11.41 -15.13
N PRO A 77 6.10 12.22 -16.21
CA PRO A 77 7.31 12.99 -16.50
C PRO A 77 7.57 14.06 -15.43
N ALA A 78 8.84 14.24 -15.07
CA ALA A 78 9.25 15.25 -14.09
C ALA A 78 9.12 16.67 -14.66
N PHE A 79 8.73 17.64 -13.80
CA PHE A 79 8.53 19.04 -14.19
C PHE A 79 9.77 19.73 -14.81
N ASN A 80 10.98 19.30 -14.43
CA ASN A 80 12.23 19.82 -15.01
C ASN A 80 12.55 19.24 -16.41
N GLN A 81 11.97 18.09 -16.77
CA GLN A 81 12.06 17.47 -18.09
C GLN A 81 10.89 17.87 -19.01
N ILE A 82 9.90 18.55 -18.42
CA ILE A 82 8.71 19.06 -19.08
C ILE A 82 9.13 20.23 -19.96
N LEU A 83 9.10 19.98 -21.27
CA LEU A 83 9.36 21.02 -22.27
C LEU A 83 8.38 22.20 -22.06
N PRO A 84 8.72 23.43 -22.47
CA PRO A 84 7.78 24.57 -22.50
C PRO A 84 6.41 24.24 -23.12
N SER A 85 6.36 23.24 -24.00
CA SER A 85 5.15 22.67 -24.58
C SER A 85 4.25 21.89 -23.62
N PHE A 86 4.78 21.19 -22.61
CA PHE A 86 3.92 20.49 -21.63
C PHE A 86 3.28 21.47 -20.65
N SER A 87 3.99 22.52 -20.26
CA SER A 87 3.36 23.64 -19.53
C SER A 87 2.18 24.20 -20.34
N TYR A 88 2.35 24.39 -21.66
CA TYR A 88 1.25 24.79 -22.54
C TYR A 88 0.06 23.79 -22.58
N LEU A 89 0.34 22.48 -22.59
CA LEU A 89 -0.72 21.45 -22.55
C LEU A 89 -1.53 21.50 -21.26
N LEU A 90 -0.89 21.80 -20.12
CA LEU A 90 -1.57 21.92 -18.83
C LEU A 90 -2.30 23.26 -18.66
N CYS A 91 -1.74 24.37 -19.18
CA CYS A 91 -2.17 25.77 -18.99
C CYS A 91 -3.64 26.10 -19.31
N GLY A 92 -4.41 25.17 -19.89
CA GLY A 92 -5.85 25.33 -20.11
C GLY A 92 -6.77 24.81 -18.99
N ARG A 93 -6.27 23.91 -18.12
CA ARG A 93 -7.11 23.22 -17.10
C ARG A 93 -6.43 22.99 -15.76
N TYR A 94 -5.11 22.85 -15.74
CA TYR A 94 -4.34 22.48 -14.55
C TYR A 94 -3.16 23.43 -14.34
N ASP A 95 -2.80 23.64 -13.07
CA ASP A 95 -1.62 24.43 -12.70
C ASP A 95 -0.36 23.53 -12.67
N GLY A 96 0.72 24.02 -13.27
CA GLY A 96 2.03 23.36 -13.22
C GLY A 96 2.57 23.28 -11.79
N TYR A 97 2.23 24.23 -10.91
CA TYR A 97 2.58 24.19 -9.50
C TYR A 97 1.92 23.01 -8.78
N HIS A 98 0.60 22.85 -8.90
CA HIS A 98 -0.12 21.74 -8.28
C HIS A 98 0.33 20.37 -8.82
N TYR A 99 0.72 20.30 -10.09
CA TYR A 99 1.34 19.09 -10.65
C TYR A 99 2.66 18.74 -9.98
N PHE A 100 3.57 19.73 -9.87
CA PHE A 100 4.85 19.53 -9.20
C PHE A 100 4.65 19.16 -7.72
N LEU A 101 3.73 19.84 -7.04
CA LEU A 101 3.38 19.56 -5.65
C LEU A 101 2.85 18.14 -5.47
N ALA A 102 1.93 17.69 -6.32
CA ALA A 102 1.39 16.34 -6.27
C ALA A 102 2.48 15.26 -6.48
N GLN A 103 3.38 15.46 -7.46
CA GLN A 103 4.52 14.56 -7.66
C GLN A 103 5.47 14.53 -6.46
N GLY A 104 5.76 15.70 -5.87
CA GLY A 104 6.57 15.82 -4.66
C GLY A 104 5.95 15.08 -3.48
N GLN A 105 4.65 15.24 -3.24
CA GLN A 105 3.92 14.55 -2.18
C GLN A 105 3.96 13.02 -2.35
N VAL A 106 3.80 12.50 -3.57
CA VAL A 106 3.93 11.05 -3.84
C VAL A 106 5.35 10.55 -3.52
N TYR A 107 6.37 11.31 -3.89
CA TYR A 107 7.76 10.99 -3.56
C TYR A 107 8.00 10.98 -2.05
N HIS A 108 7.54 12.01 -1.35
CA HIS A 108 7.72 12.11 0.10
C HIS A 108 6.92 11.07 0.88
N ALA A 109 5.70 10.73 0.44
CA ALA A 109 4.91 9.64 1.03
C ALA A 109 5.65 8.29 0.92
N ARG A 110 6.25 8.01 -0.24
CA ARG A 110 7.07 6.82 -0.45
C ARG A 110 8.26 6.75 0.52
N GLU A 111 8.98 7.86 0.69
CA GLU A 111 10.12 7.90 1.61
C GLU A 111 9.69 7.83 3.08
N LEU A 112 8.58 8.47 3.46
CA LEU A 112 8.04 8.37 4.81
C LEU A 112 7.63 6.94 5.17
N ILE A 113 7.03 6.20 4.23
CA ILE A 113 6.70 4.78 4.44
C ILE A 113 7.97 3.96 4.72
N ARG A 114 9.08 4.20 4.01
CA ARG A 114 10.37 3.55 4.30
C ARG A 114 10.85 3.87 5.71
N THR A 115 10.80 5.13 6.11
CA THR A 115 11.23 5.57 7.44
C THR A 115 10.39 4.91 8.54
N ILE A 116 9.07 4.83 8.35
CA ILE A 116 8.15 4.16 9.27
C ILE A 116 8.50 2.66 9.36
N ALA A 117 8.66 1.97 8.23
CA ALA A 117 9.01 0.55 8.19
C ALA A 117 10.30 0.28 8.97
N TYR A 118 11.35 1.04 8.68
CA TYR A 118 12.64 0.94 9.36
C TYR A 118 12.56 1.24 10.87
N GLY A 119 11.71 2.19 11.29
CA GLY A 119 11.48 2.47 12.71
C GLY A 119 10.82 1.30 13.44
N PHE A 120 9.85 0.63 12.80
CA PHE A 120 9.20 -0.55 13.35
C PHE A 120 10.09 -1.80 13.34
N GLU A 121 10.97 -1.95 12.34
CA GLU A 121 12.00 -3.00 12.34
C GLU A 121 12.95 -2.85 13.53
N GLN A 122 13.39 -1.64 13.86
CA GLN A 122 14.20 -1.41 15.06
C GLN A 122 13.43 -1.74 16.34
N LEU A 123 12.14 -1.40 16.42
CA LEU A 123 11.31 -1.75 17.57
C LEU A 123 11.17 -3.27 17.77
N LEU A 124 11.11 -4.02 16.67
CA LEU A 124 11.12 -5.48 16.71
C LEU A 124 12.45 -6.03 17.26
N ASP A 125 13.57 -5.44 16.87
CA ASP A 125 14.93 -5.86 17.26
C ASP A 125 15.34 -5.42 18.68
N ASN A 126 14.68 -4.40 19.25
CA ASN A 126 15.03 -3.82 20.55
C ASN A 126 14.78 -4.76 21.75
N GLY A 127 14.16 -5.92 21.56
CA GLY A 127 14.02 -6.97 22.58
C GLY A 127 12.84 -6.80 23.55
N ASP A 128 12.04 -5.73 23.43
CA ASP A 128 10.84 -5.50 24.26
C ASP A 128 9.63 -6.37 23.85
N CYS A 129 9.69 -6.97 22.65
CA CYS A 129 8.70 -7.90 22.13
C CYS A 129 8.95 -9.33 22.66
N ASP A 130 8.33 -9.65 23.80
CA ASP A 130 8.44 -10.94 24.49
C ASP A 130 7.28 -11.92 24.19
N SER A 131 6.24 -11.48 23.49
CA SER A 131 4.99 -12.21 23.34
C SER A 131 4.35 -12.00 21.97
N LEU A 132 3.64 -13.02 21.48
CA LEU A 132 2.96 -12.99 20.19
C LEU A 132 1.98 -11.81 20.06
N GLU A 133 1.26 -11.49 21.13
CA GLU A 133 0.29 -10.39 21.14
C GLU A 133 0.97 -9.02 20.97
N LYS A 134 2.18 -8.83 21.52
CA LYS A 134 2.97 -7.62 21.28
C LYS A 134 3.44 -7.53 19.83
N PHE A 135 3.90 -8.63 19.25
CA PHE A 135 4.28 -8.67 17.83
C PHE A 135 3.10 -8.33 16.92
N LYS A 136 1.93 -8.94 17.13
CA LYS A 136 0.70 -8.65 16.37
C LYS A 136 0.30 -7.18 16.48
N ARG A 137 0.30 -6.64 17.70
CA ARG A 137 -0.01 -5.22 17.93
C ARG A 137 0.97 -4.30 17.20
N LEU A 138 2.26 -4.63 17.22
CA LEU A 138 3.29 -3.84 16.57
C LEU A 138 3.14 -3.89 15.04
N GLU A 139 2.83 -5.05 14.48
CA GLU A 139 2.51 -5.20 13.06
C GLU A 139 1.29 -4.36 12.67
N VAL A 140 0.17 -4.47 13.39
CA VAL A 140 -1.05 -3.68 13.13
C VAL A 140 -0.76 -2.18 13.20
N ASN A 141 0.02 -1.74 14.18
CA ASN A 141 0.46 -0.35 14.31
C ASN A 141 1.26 0.11 13.07
N ALA A 142 2.22 -0.70 12.62
CA ALA A 142 3.05 -0.39 11.47
C ALA A 142 2.24 -0.32 10.17
N LEU A 143 1.41 -1.33 9.92
CA LEU A 143 0.51 -1.38 8.76
C LEU A 143 -0.46 -0.20 8.76
N GLY A 144 -1.03 0.14 9.91
CA GLY A 144 -1.92 1.29 10.09
C GLY A 144 -1.24 2.61 9.78
N CYS A 145 0.02 2.78 10.20
CA CYS A 145 0.80 3.98 9.90
C CYS A 145 1.10 4.10 8.40
N MET A 146 1.61 3.03 7.78
CA MET A 146 1.91 3.04 6.34
C MET A 146 0.65 3.29 5.51
N TYR A 147 -0.47 2.64 5.86
CA TYR A 147 -1.75 2.85 5.19
C TYR A 147 -2.25 4.28 5.37
N THR A 148 -2.17 4.84 6.57
CA THR A 148 -2.56 6.24 6.82
C THR A 148 -1.75 7.22 5.98
N VAL A 149 -0.44 6.99 5.85
CA VAL A 149 0.42 7.82 4.97
C VAL A 149 -0.04 7.73 3.52
N ALA A 150 -0.35 6.53 3.02
CA ALA A 150 -0.89 6.35 1.68
C ALA A 150 -2.24 7.09 1.52
N MET A 151 -3.12 7.03 2.52
CA MET A 151 -4.41 7.72 2.52
C MET A 151 -4.28 9.24 2.49
N ARG A 152 -3.30 9.80 3.21
CA ARG A 152 -3.00 11.24 3.16
C ARG A 152 -2.50 11.70 1.79
N CYS A 153 -1.90 10.81 1.00
CA CYS A 153 -1.44 11.10 -0.37
C CYS A 153 -2.56 10.96 -1.43
N MET A 154 -3.76 10.51 -1.05
CA MET A 154 -4.84 10.25 -1.99
C MET A 154 -5.31 11.47 -2.81
N PRO A 155 -5.42 12.69 -2.24
CA PRO A 155 -5.78 13.87 -3.04
C PRO A 155 -4.79 14.12 -4.19
N SER A 156 -3.49 13.93 -3.94
CA SER A 156 -2.41 14.08 -4.92
C SER A 156 -2.52 13.03 -6.03
N LEU A 157 -2.77 11.77 -5.67
CA LEU A 157 -2.97 10.67 -6.62
C LEU A 157 -4.23 10.90 -7.49
N ALA A 158 -5.33 11.33 -6.88
CA ALA A 158 -6.56 11.65 -7.59
C ALA A 158 -6.38 12.84 -8.56
N TYR A 159 -5.56 13.83 -8.18
CA TYR A 159 -5.18 14.92 -9.08
C TYR A 159 -4.36 14.41 -10.28
N LEU A 160 -3.36 13.57 -10.05
CA LEU A 160 -2.53 13.00 -11.12
C LEU A 160 -3.35 12.13 -12.08
N GLU A 161 -4.35 11.39 -11.59
CA GLU A 161 -5.28 10.63 -12.45
C GLU A 161 -6.11 11.56 -13.34
N LYS A 162 -6.62 12.67 -12.80
CA LYS A 162 -7.36 13.68 -13.59
C LYS A 162 -6.48 14.31 -14.66
N VAL A 163 -5.20 14.56 -14.36
CA VAL A 163 -4.21 15.04 -15.33
C VAL A 163 -3.96 13.99 -16.42
N ARG A 164 -3.76 12.72 -16.04
CA ARG A 164 -3.57 11.61 -16.97
C ARG A 164 -4.74 11.47 -17.93
N GLN A 165 -5.97 11.45 -17.41
CA GLN A 165 -7.21 11.37 -18.20
C GLN A 165 -7.37 12.55 -19.16
N TYR A 166 -7.10 13.77 -18.68
CA TYR A 166 -7.18 14.96 -19.52
C TYR A 166 -6.19 14.90 -20.68
N ILE A 167 -4.91 14.60 -20.42
CA ILE A 167 -3.89 14.54 -21.47
C ILE A 167 -4.19 13.39 -22.45
N ALA A 168 -4.69 12.26 -21.95
CA ALA A 168 -5.11 11.13 -22.80
C ALA A 168 -6.32 11.48 -23.70
N SER A 169 -7.19 12.39 -23.25
CA SER A 169 -8.38 12.84 -24.01
C SER A 169 -8.09 13.89 -25.08
N LEU A 170 -6.91 14.51 -25.06
CA LEU A 170 -6.55 15.53 -26.05
C LEU A 170 -6.42 14.89 -27.45
N PRO A 171 -7.08 15.46 -28.47
CA PRO A 171 -6.92 14.98 -29.84
C PRO A 171 -5.49 15.24 -30.33
N ASP A 172 -4.98 14.35 -31.19
CA ASP A 172 -3.63 14.45 -31.75
C ASP A 172 -3.44 15.75 -32.59
N SER A 173 -4.55 16.37 -33.02
CA SER A 173 -4.61 17.65 -33.75
C SER A 173 -4.54 18.91 -32.87
N CYS A 174 -4.61 18.80 -31.53
CA CYS A 174 -4.41 19.94 -30.62
C CYS A 174 -2.99 20.55 -30.67
N LEU A 175 -2.16 20.09 -31.60
CA LEU A 175 -0.77 20.51 -31.82
C LEU A 175 -0.61 21.58 -32.91
N GLU A 176 -1.71 22.08 -33.50
CA GLU A 176 -1.67 23.07 -34.60
C GLU A 176 -1.81 24.53 -34.13
N PHE A 177 -1.91 24.78 -32.83
CA PHE A 177 -2.22 26.11 -32.28
C PHE A 177 -1.06 27.13 -32.25
N GLU A 178 0.06 26.89 -32.94
CA GLU A 178 1.19 27.85 -32.95
C GLU A 178 0.81 29.27 -33.47
N ASN A 179 -0.37 29.49 -34.08
CA ASN A 179 -0.71 30.80 -34.69
C ASN A 179 -2.07 31.43 -34.35
N ASN A 180 -2.87 30.88 -33.43
CA ASN A 180 -4.21 31.42 -33.21
C ASN A 180 -4.29 32.18 -31.88
N ALA A 181 -4.69 33.47 -31.95
CA ALA A 181 -5.08 34.31 -30.81
C ALA A 181 -6.17 33.69 -29.89
N ALA A 182 -6.70 32.52 -30.24
CA ALA A 182 -7.53 31.68 -29.37
C ALA A 182 -6.77 31.09 -28.17
N ALA A 183 -5.45 30.89 -28.26
CA ALA A 183 -4.64 30.45 -27.12
C ALA A 183 -4.57 31.50 -25.99
N SER A 184 -4.67 32.79 -26.34
CA SER A 184 -4.85 33.87 -25.36
C SER A 184 -6.31 34.10 -24.98
N THR A 185 -7.26 33.38 -25.58
CA THR A 185 -8.70 33.40 -25.21
C THR A 185 -9.06 32.26 -24.25
N LEU A 186 -8.24 31.20 -24.16
CA LEU A 186 -8.13 30.34 -22.96
C LEU A 186 -7.48 31.08 -21.77
N ARG A 187 -7.50 32.42 -21.77
CA ARG A 187 -7.17 33.23 -20.60
C ARG A 187 -8.29 33.06 -19.56
N LYS A 188 -7.95 32.39 -18.46
CA LYS A 188 -8.67 32.40 -17.18
C LYS A 188 -10.06 31.78 -17.19
N THR A 189 -10.26 30.62 -17.82
CA THR A 189 -11.15 29.65 -17.15
C THR A 189 -10.44 29.25 -15.86
N LYS A 190 -11.09 29.48 -14.72
CA LYS A 190 -10.59 29.18 -13.37
C LYS A 190 -9.86 27.84 -13.41
N CYS A 191 -8.54 27.83 -13.23
CA CYS A 191 -7.82 26.59 -13.01
C CYS A 191 -8.51 25.93 -11.82
N ASP A 192 -8.92 24.67 -11.97
CA ASP A 192 -9.45 23.95 -10.84
C ASP A 192 -8.28 23.83 -9.84
N ALA A 193 -8.28 24.67 -8.81
CA ALA A 193 -7.47 24.48 -7.62
C ALA A 193 -8.10 23.30 -6.87
N ILE A 194 -7.91 22.10 -7.42
CA ILE A 194 -8.45 20.85 -6.86
C ILE A 194 -7.74 20.52 -5.55
N LEU A 195 -6.49 20.96 -5.45
CA LEU A 195 -5.65 20.85 -4.28
C LEU A 195 -5.69 22.19 -3.56
N ALA A 196 -6.37 22.27 -2.41
CA ALA A 196 -6.21 23.42 -1.52
C ALA A 196 -4.81 23.35 -0.89
N ASP A 197 -4.16 24.51 -0.72
CA ASP A 197 -2.82 24.61 -0.13
C ASP A 197 -2.77 23.95 1.27
N GLU A 198 -3.88 24.03 2.02
CA GLU A 198 -4.03 23.44 3.35
C GLU A 198 -4.23 21.90 3.33
N ASP A 199 -4.99 21.36 2.37
CA ASP A 199 -5.17 19.90 2.19
C ASP A 199 -3.90 19.21 1.63
N CYS A 200 -2.96 20.02 1.15
CA CYS A 200 -1.67 19.63 0.60
C CYS A 200 -0.51 19.77 1.57
N THR A 201 -0.80 20.08 2.83
CA THR A 201 0.18 20.03 3.91
C THR A 201 0.44 18.57 4.26
N PHE A 202 0.96 17.76 3.33
CA PHE A 202 1.72 16.57 3.70
C PHE A 202 2.94 17.14 4.41
N PRO A 203 3.04 17.07 5.75
CA PRO A 203 4.13 17.74 6.42
C PRO A 203 5.38 17.00 5.97
N LEU A 204 6.23 17.71 5.22
CA LEU A 204 7.54 17.24 4.77
C LEU A 204 8.42 16.77 5.95
N ALA A 205 7.97 17.02 7.18
CA ALA A 205 8.54 16.65 8.45
C ALA A 205 7.49 16.16 9.47
N VAL A 206 6.61 15.20 9.12
CA VAL A 206 5.98 14.41 10.20
C VAL A 206 7.03 13.46 10.73
N ASP A 207 7.63 13.83 11.86
CA ASP A 207 8.28 12.84 12.73
C ASP A 207 7.15 11.94 13.26
N VAL A 208 6.89 10.83 12.57
CA VAL A 208 5.98 9.82 13.09
C VAL A 208 6.69 9.20 14.29
N ASP A 209 6.18 9.52 15.48
CA ASP A 209 6.62 8.85 16.70
C ASP A 209 6.14 7.40 16.62
N VAL A 210 7.02 6.52 16.16
CA VAL A 210 6.76 5.08 16.07
C VAL A 210 6.47 4.46 17.43
N HIS A 211 6.74 5.15 18.55
CA HIS A 211 6.40 4.72 19.90
C HIS A 211 5.00 5.21 20.34
N ASN A 212 4.43 6.21 19.67
CA ASN A 212 3.10 6.74 19.96
C ASN A 212 2.27 7.00 18.69
N VAL A 213 1.67 5.93 18.17
CA VAL A 213 0.89 5.95 16.91
C VAL A 213 -0.62 6.06 17.10
N ALA A 214 -1.10 6.08 18.35
CA ALA A 214 -2.53 6.06 18.67
C ALA A 214 -3.30 7.25 18.09
N ASP A 215 -2.66 8.43 18.04
CA ASP A 215 -3.27 9.64 17.47
C ASP A 215 -3.05 9.76 15.94
N PHE A 216 -2.20 8.90 15.37
CA PHE A 216 -1.84 8.96 13.95
C PHE A 216 -2.81 8.18 13.07
N VAL A 217 -3.23 6.99 13.51
CA VAL A 217 -4.04 6.04 12.74
C VAL A 217 -5.52 6.20 13.07
N HIS A 218 -6.39 6.22 12.06
CA HIS A 218 -7.83 6.30 12.28
C HIS A 218 -8.36 5.04 13.00
N PRO A 219 -9.25 5.16 14.00
CA PRO A 219 -9.75 4.00 14.77
C PRO A 219 -10.36 2.89 13.91
N ASP A 220 -11.08 3.24 12.85
CA ASP A 220 -11.70 2.25 11.95
C ASP A 220 -10.66 1.47 11.16
N VAL A 221 -9.59 2.14 10.70
CA VAL A 221 -8.47 1.48 10.00
C VAL A 221 -7.75 0.53 10.96
N PHE A 222 -7.53 0.97 12.19
CA PHE A 222 -6.90 0.15 13.21
C PHE A 222 -7.75 -1.09 13.52
N SER A 223 -9.05 -0.94 13.74
CA SER A 223 -9.96 -2.06 14.03
C SER A 223 -10.03 -3.04 12.86
N TRP A 224 -10.06 -2.54 11.63
CA TRP A 224 -10.06 -3.37 10.42
C TRP A 224 -8.78 -4.20 10.29
N LEU A 225 -7.62 -3.57 10.49
CA LEU A 225 -6.32 -4.25 10.42
C LEU A 225 -6.13 -5.25 11.56
N ASP A 226 -6.55 -4.89 12.79
CA ASP A 226 -6.48 -5.79 13.96
C ASP A 226 -7.27 -7.06 13.74
N GLU A 227 -8.51 -6.95 13.24
CA GLU A 227 -9.35 -8.11 12.92
C GLU A 227 -8.70 -8.99 11.84
N LEU A 228 -8.20 -8.37 10.78
CA LEU A 228 -7.61 -9.08 9.65
C LEU A 228 -6.31 -9.82 10.03
N VAL A 229 -5.43 -9.18 10.80
CA VAL A 229 -4.19 -9.79 11.32
C VAL A 229 -4.50 -10.87 12.36
N ARG A 230 -5.53 -10.67 13.20
CA ARG A 230 -5.95 -11.68 14.17
C ARG A 230 -6.41 -12.98 13.50
N GLU A 231 -7.12 -12.88 12.38
CA GLU A 231 -7.65 -14.02 11.65
C GLU A 231 -6.57 -14.79 10.86
N ASN A 232 -5.67 -14.07 10.20
CA ASN A 232 -4.70 -14.61 9.24
C ASN A 232 -3.27 -14.76 9.82
N GLY A 233 -3.00 -14.15 10.96
CA GLY A 233 -1.67 -14.19 11.58
C GLY A 233 -1.32 -15.53 12.25
N PRO A 234 -0.07 -15.65 12.73
CA PRO A 234 0.41 -16.86 13.41
C PRO A 234 -0.43 -17.25 14.63
N ARG A 235 -0.53 -18.55 14.88
CA ARG A 235 -1.27 -19.12 16.02
C ARG A 235 -0.35 -19.97 16.88
N ILE A 236 -0.43 -19.83 18.19
CA ILE A 236 0.27 -20.73 19.11
C ILE A 236 -0.52 -22.04 19.16
N ARG A 237 0.19 -23.17 19.07
CA ARG A 237 -0.42 -24.49 19.30
C ARG A 237 -0.90 -24.56 20.75
N ASP A 238 -2.19 -24.72 20.95
CA ASP A 238 -2.74 -25.07 22.24
C ASP A 238 -2.41 -26.53 22.56
N ASP A 239 -1.60 -26.77 23.58
CA ASP A 239 -1.33 -28.11 24.13
C ASP A 239 -2.53 -28.68 24.92
N GLN A 240 -3.73 -28.13 24.75
CA GLN A 240 -5.00 -28.62 25.32
C GLN A 240 -5.77 -29.43 24.26
N LEU A 241 -5.11 -30.42 23.68
CA LEU A 241 -5.78 -31.60 23.14
C LEU A 241 -5.28 -32.77 23.98
N ASP A 242 -6.08 -33.15 24.97
CA ASP A 242 -5.91 -34.37 25.78
C ASP A 242 -5.82 -35.60 24.85
N PHE A 243 -4.61 -35.92 24.39
CA PHE A 243 -4.30 -37.22 23.79
C PHE A 243 -4.26 -38.34 24.84
N ALA A 244 -4.56 -38.02 26.11
CA ALA A 244 -4.54 -38.95 27.23
C ALA A 244 -5.90 -39.55 27.58
N LYS A 245 -6.80 -39.84 26.61
CA LYS A 245 -7.87 -40.84 26.77
C LYS A 245 -8.17 -41.62 25.49
N GLN A 246 -7.15 -42.21 24.87
CA GLN A 246 -7.38 -43.39 24.03
C GLN A 246 -6.28 -44.44 24.21
N SER A 247 -6.07 -44.87 25.46
CA SER A 247 -5.68 -46.26 25.71
C SER A 247 -6.89 -47.15 25.36
N ARG A 248 -7.12 -47.40 24.07
CA ARG A 248 -7.92 -48.56 23.65
C ARG A 248 -6.96 -49.75 23.64
N ASN A 249 -7.22 -50.62 24.60
CA ASN A 249 -6.52 -51.87 24.85
C ASN A 249 -6.35 -52.65 23.52
N PRO A 250 -5.12 -53.03 23.09
CA PRO A 250 -4.86 -53.70 21.81
C PRO A 250 -5.54 -55.08 21.63
N LYS A 251 -6.22 -55.59 22.66
CA LYS A 251 -6.82 -56.93 22.68
C LYS A 251 -8.25 -57.00 22.15
N GLU A 252 -8.96 -55.87 22.00
CA GLU A 252 -10.36 -55.89 21.53
C GLU A 252 -10.50 -55.93 19.99
N HIS A 253 -9.47 -55.51 19.25
CA HIS A 253 -9.51 -55.51 17.78
C HIS A 253 -9.31 -56.91 17.16
N LEU A 254 -8.71 -57.87 17.87
CA LEU A 254 -8.51 -59.23 17.37
C LEU A 254 -9.76 -60.11 17.48
N ALA A 255 -10.68 -59.80 18.40
CA ALA A 255 -11.94 -60.54 18.53
C ALA A 255 -12.96 -60.17 17.43
N THR A 256 -12.97 -58.90 17.02
CA THR A 256 -13.90 -58.40 15.98
C THR A 256 -13.53 -58.88 14.57
N VAL A 257 -12.24 -59.02 14.27
CA VAL A 257 -11.78 -59.52 12.95
C VAL A 257 -12.00 -61.02 12.80
N SER A 258 -11.97 -61.80 13.89
CA SER A 258 -12.21 -63.26 13.84
C SER A 258 -13.69 -63.60 13.58
N SER A 259 -14.63 -62.82 14.12
CA SER A 259 -16.06 -63.06 13.96
C SER A 259 -16.62 -62.70 12.57
N MET A 260 -15.92 -61.90 11.77
CA MET A 260 -16.35 -61.53 10.41
C MET A 260 -15.92 -62.52 9.33
N LYS A 261 -15.01 -63.46 9.63
CA LYS A 261 -14.57 -64.50 8.68
C LYS A 261 -15.45 -65.74 8.66
N SER A 262 -16.40 -65.90 9.58
CA SER A 262 -17.31 -67.06 9.63
C SER A 262 -18.69 -66.79 9.01
N LEU A 263 -18.92 -65.63 8.39
CA LEU A 263 -20.22 -65.23 7.84
C LEU A 263 -20.21 -65.01 6.32
N VAL A 264 -19.18 -65.50 5.64
CA VAL A 264 -19.16 -65.66 4.18
C VAL A 264 -19.00 -67.14 3.88
N ILE A 265 -20.13 -67.85 3.91
CA ILE A 265 -20.37 -69.12 3.18
C ILE A 265 -21.47 -68.80 2.17
#